data_AF-K9XWS1-F1
#
_entry.id   AF-K9XWS1-F1
#
_cell.length_a   1.000
_cell.length_b   1.000
_cell.length_c   1.000
_cell.angle_alpha   90.00
_cell.angle_beta   90.00
_cell.angle_gamma   90.00
#
_symmetry.space_group_name_H-M   'P 1'
#
loop_
_entity.id
_entity.type
_entity.pdbx_description
1 polymer ?
#
loop_
_entity_poly.entity_id
_entity_poly.type
_entity_poly.pdbx_seq_one_letter_code
_entity_poly.pdbx_strand_id
1 'polypeptide(L)'
;MLGNRAIVIGGSITGLLTSRILTNYFKQVTIIERDRFPEQPEPRQRIPQSTQLHILLTRGRQIMEELFPGLQSVKGITKAPSITEKFIAWYMEQVIRLTTTAKNSQTTLVLTEVFHMLKSVRTLFHLRIVLQVLKQMLAQRLRSA
;
A
#
# COMPACT_ATOMS: atom_id res chain seq x y z
N MET A 1 -20.31 19.67 22.33
CA MET A 1 -20.21 19.26 20.92
C MET A 1 -18.89 19.82 20.37
N LEU A 2 -18.05 18.98 19.76
CA LEU A 2 -16.95 19.48 18.92
C LEU A 2 -17.56 20.43 17.87
N GLY A 3 -16.90 21.57 17.59
CA GLY A 3 -17.48 22.66 16.81
C GLY A 3 -18.03 22.23 15.44
N ASN A 4 -18.81 23.10 14.79
CA ASN A 4 -19.50 22.76 13.53
C ASN A 4 -18.57 22.60 12.30
N ARG A 5 -17.27 22.88 12.47
CA ARG A 5 -16.25 22.93 11.41
C ARG A 5 -14.99 22.19 11.85
N ALA A 6 -14.35 21.52 10.90
CA ALA A 6 -13.02 20.94 11.05
C ALA A 6 -12.06 21.49 9.98
N ILE A 7 -10.79 21.64 10.36
CA ILE A 7 -9.71 22.03 9.45
C ILE A 7 -8.71 20.88 9.38
N VAL A 8 -8.36 20.47 8.16
CA VAL A 8 -7.31 19.49 7.88
C VAL A 8 -6.18 20.20 7.17
N ILE A 9 -4.97 20.14 7.73
CA ILE A 9 -3.78 20.74 7.15
C ILE A 9 -3.02 19.64 6.40
N GLY A 10 -2.91 19.79 5.09
CA GLY A 10 -2.28 18.84 4.17
C GLY A 10 -3.29 18.11 3.29
N GLY A 11 -3.08 18.18 1.97
CA GLY A 11 -3.86 17.51 0.94
C GLY A 11 -3.15 16.26 0.40
N SER A 12 -2.47 15.51 1.26
CA SER A 12 -1.91 14.19 0.93
C SER A 12 -2.99 13.10 1.02
N ILE A 13 -2.65 11.86 0.65
CA ILE A 13 -3.55 10.70 0.80
C ILE A 13 -4.11 10.59 2.23
N THR A 14 -3.28 10.84 3.24
CA THR A 14 -3.71 10.85 4.65
C THR A 14 -4.71 11.96 4.92
N GLY A 15 -4.41 13.19 4.49
CA GLY A 15 -5.31 14.33 4.69
C GLY A 15 -6.67 14.15 4.01
N LEU A 16 -6.70 13.59 2.80
CA LEU A 16 -7.94 13.28 2.08
C LEU A 16 -8.76 12.19 2.78
N LEU A 17 -8.12 11.10 3.22
CA LEU A 17 -8.79 10.02 3.96
C LEU A 17 -9.35 10.53 5.29
N THR A 18 -8.56 11.29 6.06
CA THR A 18 -9.00 11.92 7.30
C THR A 18 -10.20 12.84 7.04
N SER A 19 -10.12 13.68 6.01
CA SER A 19 -11.20 14.61 5.66
C SER A 19 -12.49 13.87 5.35
N ARG A 20 -12.43 12.79 4.56
CA ARG A 20 -13.59 11.96 4.21
C ARG A 20 -14.26 11.32 5.42
N ILE A 21 -13.49 10.94 6.44
CA ILE A 21 -14.05 10.42 7.68
C ILE A 21 -14.69 11.54 8.50
N LEU A 22 -14.02 12.71 8.59
CA LEU A 22 -14.53 13.86 9.34
C LEU A 22 -15.85 14.40 8.80
N THR A 23 -16.15 14.25 7.51
CA THR A 23 -17.46 14.68 6.96
C THR A 23 -18.65 13.94 7.58
N ASN A 24 -18.44 12.79 8.22
CA ASN A 24 -19.50 12.08 8.94
C ASN A 24 -19.84 12.74 10.29
N TYR A 25 -18.98 13.62 10.79
CA TYR A 25 -19.07 14.21 12.14
C TYR A 25 -19.19 15.75 12.13
N PHE A 26 -18.71 16.41 11.07
CA PHE A 26 -18.68 17.87 10.95
C PHE A 26 -19.48 18.33 9.73
N LYS A 27 -20.22 19.44 9.86
CA LYS A 27 -20.98 20.00 8.72
C LYS A 27 -20.08 20.58 7.63
N GLN A 28 -18.87 21.03 8.00
CA GLN A 28 -17.91 21.58 7.05
C GLN A 28 -16.50 21.12 7.41
N VAL A 29 -15.81 20.53 6.43
CA VAL A 29 -14.40 20.15 6.53
C VAL A 29 -13.63 20.96 5.50
N THR A 30 -12.64 21.74 5.94
CA THR A 30 -11.78 22.56 5.06
C THR A 30 -10.39 21.96 5.01
N ILE A 31 -9.89 21.67 3.81
CA ILE A 31 -8.52 21.20 3.60
C ILE A 31 -7.66 22.38 3.20
N ILE A 32 -6.54 22.56 3.88
CA ILE A 32 -5.54 23.59 3.57
C ILE A 32 -4.30 22.86 3.04
N GLU A 33 -3.99 23.05 1.76
CA GLU A 33 -2.78 22.52 1.12
C GLU A 33 -1.91 23.69 0.62
N ARG A 34 -0.60 23.55 0.81
CA ARG A 34 0.39 24.56 0.43
C ARG A 34 0.78 24.44 -1.04
N ASP A 35 0.78 23.22 -1.57
CA ASP A 35 1.06 22.95 -2.98
C ASP A 35 -0.17 23.22 -3.85
N ARG A 36 0.05 23.58 -5.11
CA ARG A 36 -1.02 23.51 -6.12
C ARG A 36 -1.12 22.08 -6.62
N PHE A 37 -2.35 21.58 -6.76
CA PHE A 37 -2.57 20.28 -7.38
C PHE A 37 -2.34 20.36 -8.90
N PRO A 38 -1.55 19.46 -9.48
CA PRO A 38 -1.44 19.34 -10.93
C PRO A 38 -2.76 18.86 -11.54
N GLU A 39 -2.99 19.16 -12.83
CA GLU A 39 -4.17 18.66 -13.56
C GLU A 39 -4.12 17.14 -13.79
N GLN A 40 -2.93 16.55 -13.74
CA GLN A 40 -2.67 15.12 -13.95
C GLN A 40 -1.96 14.51 -12.73
N PRO A 41 -1.97 13.17 -12.57
CA PRO A 41 -1.29 12.48 -11.46
C PRO A 41 0.24 12.57 -11.58
N GLU A 42 0.82 13.67 -11.11
CA GLU A 42 2.25 13.95 -11.20
C GLU A 42 2.91 14.16 -9.82
N PRO A 43 4.22 13.84 -9.68
CA PRO A 43 4.99 14.18 -8.49
C PRO A 43 4.92 15.67 -8.17
N ARG A 44 4.84 16.02 -6.88
CA ARG A 44 4.80 17.41 -6.41
C ARG A 44 5.94 17.73 -5.46
N GLN A 45 6.35 19.01 -5.46
CA GLN A 45 7.58 19.50 -4.83
C GLN A 45 7.75 19.08 -3.36
N ARG A 46 6.66 19.02 -2.57
CA ARG A 46 6.73 18.72 -1.14
C ARG A 46 6.35 17.28 -0.78
N ILE A 47 6.31 16.38 -1.75
CA ILE A 47 6.25 14.92 -1.55
C ILE A 47 7.37 14.24 -2.35
N PRO A 48 8.64 14.36 -1.93
CA PRO A 48 9.76 13.70 -2.62
C PRO A 48 9.60 12.16 -2.67
N GLN A 49 8.86 11.61 -1.71
CA GLN A 49 8.53 10.18 -1.64
C GLN A 49 7.48 9.73 -2.66
N SER A 50 6.83 10.64 -3.42
CA SER A 50 5.72 10.27 -4.32
C SER A 50 6.16 9.39 -5.49
N THR A 51 7.45 9.40 -5.82
CA THR A 51 8.05 8.58 -6.87
C THR A 51 8.51 7.21 -6.38
N GLN A 52 8.51 6.98 -5.05
CA GLN A 52 8.83 5.68 -4.49
C GLN A 52 7.65 4.72 -4.60
N LEU A 53 7.96 3.43 -4.72
CA LEU A 53 6.94 2.38 -4.77
C LEU A 53 6.26 2.26 -3.41
N HIS A 54 4.96 2.59 -3.36
CA HIS A 54 4.11 2.39 -2.19
C HIS A 54 3.22 1.18 -2.43
N ILE A 55 3.48 0.08 -1.71
CA ILE A 55 2.62 -1.10 -1.78
C ILE A 55 1.37 -0.84 -0.95
N LEU A 56 0.22 -0.66 -1.61
CA LEU A 56 -1.07 -0.59 -0.93
C LEU A 56 -1.56 -2.01 -0.62
N LEU A 57 -1.60 -2.36 0.67
CA LEU A 57 -2.11 -3.65 1.13
C LEU A 57 -3.58 -3.84 0.72
N THR A 58 -3.96 -5.10 0.43
CA THR A 58 -5.31 -5.45 -0.05
C THR A 58 -6.42 -4.91 0.83
N ARG A 59 -6.30 -5.00 2.16
CA ARG A 59 -7.30 -4.45 3.08
C ARG A 59 -7.35 -2.92 3.03
N GLY A 60 -6.21 -2.26 2.91
CA GLY A 60 -6.14 -0.81 2.72
C GLY A 60 -6.87 -0.38 1.45
N ARG A 61 -6.63 -1.08 0.33
CA ARG A 61 -7.36 -0.85 -0.93
C ARG A 61 -8.87 -0.99 -0.77
N GLN A 62 -9.34 -2.04 -0.09
CA GLN A 62 -10.78 -2.24 0.16
C GLN A 62 -11.39 -1.10 0.97
N ILE A 63 -10.73 -0.70 2.07
CA ILE A 63 -11.20 0.42 2.90
C ILE A 63 -11.25 1.72 2.09
N MET A 64 -10.26 1.98 1.23
CA MET A 64 -10.28 3.17 0.38
C MET A 64 -11.43 3.16 -0.63
N GLU A 65 -11.79 1.99 -1.19
CA GLU A 65 -12.97 1.84 -2.04
C GLU A 65 -14.28 2.06 -1.25
N GLU A 66 -14.36 1.59 -0.01
CA GLU A 66 -15.51 1.83 0.87
C GLU A 66 -15.67 3.33 1.18
N LEU A 67 -14.56 4.04 1.43
CA LEU A 67 -14.56 5.47 1.71
C LEU A 67 -14.83 6.33 0.46
N PHE A 68 -14.35 5.88 -0.70
CA PHE A 68 -14.47 6.54 -2.00
C PHE A 68 -14.94 5.54 -3.08
N PRO A 69 -16.25 5.30 -3.19
CA PRO A 69 -16.78 4.36 -4.19
C PRO A 69 -16.39 4.77 -5.62
N GLY A 70 -15.88 3.82 -6.39
CA GLY A 70 -15.40 4.04 -7.76
C GLY A 70 -13.94 4.48 -7.84
N LEU A 71 -13.20 4.54 -6.73
CA LEU A 71 -11.79 4.93 -6.74
C LEU A 71 -10.95 4.04 -7.68
N GLN A 72 -11.25 2.74 -7.72
CA GLN A 72 -10.55 1.80 -8.59
C GLN A 72 -10.83 1.96 -10.09
N SER A 73 -11.95 2.58 -10.47
CA SER A 73 -12.30 2.81 -11.87
C SER A 73 -11.81 4.16 -12.39
N VAL A 74 -11.19 5.00 -11.54
CA VAL A 74 -10.65 6.29 -11.94
C VAL A 74 -9.47 6.11 -12.90
N LYS A 75 -9.63 6.65 -14.10
CA LYS A 75 -8.61 6.69 -15.15
C LYS A 75 -7.39 7.46 -14.64
N GLY A 76 -6.20 6.87 -14.74
CA GLY A 76 -4.94 7.47 -14.28
C GLY A 76 -4.51 7.09 -12.86
N ILE A 77 -5.39 6.48 -12.03
CA ILE A 77 -4.99 5.85 -10.76
C ILE A 77 -4.39 4.46 -11.01
N THR A 78 -4.87 3.78 -12.05
CA THR A 78 -4.39 2.45 -12.46
C THR A 78 -3.76 2.53 -13.85
N LYS A 79 -2.43 2.69 -13.93
CA LYS A 79 -1.72 2.20 -15.10
C LYS A 79 -1.75 0.67 -15.02
N ALA A 80 -2.14 0.00 -16.10
CA ALA A 80 -2.07 -1.46 -16.13
C ALA A 80 -0.63 -1.87 -15.79
N PRO A 81 -0.41 -2.63 -14.69
CA PRO A 81 0.95 -2.96 -14.28
C PRO A 81 1.59 -3.80 -15.38
N SER A 82 2.85 -3.51 -15.65
CA SER A 82 3.71 -4.35 -16.49
C SER A 82 3.74 -5.79 -15.96
N ILE A 83 4.10 -6.74 -16.81
CA ILE A 83 4.22 -8.15 -16.43
C ILE A 83 5.18 -8.30 -15.25
N THR A 84 6.27 -7.55 -15.24
CA THR A 84 7.25 -7.53 -14.14
C THR A 84 6.65 -7.02 -12.83
N GLU A 85 5.89 -5.92 -12.87
CA GLU A 85 5.22 -5.39 -11.67
C GLU A 85 4.17 -6.36 -11.13
N LYS A 86 3.39 -7.01 -12.02
CA LYS A 86 2.45 -8.07 -11.63
C LYS A 86 3.16 -9.23 -10.95
N PHE A 87 4.28 -9.67 -11.52
CA PHE A 87 5.09 -10.74 -10.95
C PHE A 87 5.66 -10.36 -9.58
N ILE A 88 6.25 -9.17 -9.45
CA ILE A 88 6.81 -8.68 -8.19
C ILE A 88 5.70 -8.54 -7.13
N ALA A 89 4.56 -7.95 -7.48
CA ALA A 89 3.44 -7.80 -6.54
C ALA A 89 2.94 -9.15 -6.04
N TRP A 90 2.72 -10.10 -6.96
CA TRP A 90 2.34 -11.46 -6.60
C TRP A 90 3.39 -12.16 -5.72
N TYR A 91 4.68 -12.04 -6.07
CA TYR A 91 5.77 -12.65 -5.29
C TYR A 91 5.82 -12.07 -3.87
N MET A 92 5.73 -10.75 -3.75
CA MET A 92 5.73 -10.05 -2.46
C MET A 92 4.52 -10.45 -1.61
N GLU A 93 3.36 -10.68 -2.20
CA GLU A 93 2.20 -11.21 -1.49
C GLU A 93 2.49 -12.60 -0.88
N GLN A 94 3.17 -13.48 -1.62
CA GLN A 94 3.57 -14.78 -1.08
C GLN A 94 4.60 -14.65 0.05
N VAL A 95 5.57 -13.74 -0.07
CA VAL A 95 6.55 -13.45 0.99
C VAL A 95 5.85 -12.93 2.25
N ILE A 96 4.92 -11.98 2.12
CA ILE A 96 4.14 -11.46 3.25
C ILE A 96 3.30 -12.58 3.89
N ARG A 97 2.67 -13.43 3.07
CA ARG A 97 1.91 -14.59 3.55
C ARG A 97 2.78 -15.59 4.32
N LEU A 98 4.02 -15.84 3.89
CA LEU A 98 4.98 -16.64 4.65
C LEU A 98 5.21 -16.06 6.05
N THR A 99 5.38 -14.75 6.17
CA THR A 99 5.67 -14.10 7.46
C THR A 99 4.48 -14.03 8.42
N THR A 100 3.26 -14.02 7.90
CA THR A 100 2.02 -13.91 8.68
C THR A 100 1.40 -15.26 9.05
N THR A 101 1.57 -16.28 8.20
CA THR A 101 0.94 -17.60 8.38
C THR A 101 1.91 -18.66 8.91
N ALA A 102 3.20 -18.57 8.58
CA ALA A 102 4.18 -19.56 9.01
C ALA A 102 5.00 -19.03 10.19
N LYS A 103 5.25 -19.88 11.19
CA LYS A 103 6.22 -19.68 12.28
C LYS A 103 7.68 -19.65 11.76
N ASN A 104 7.92 -19.14 10.55
CA ASN A 104 9.22 -19.11 9.90
C ASN A 104 9.95 -17.84 10.34
N SER A 105 10.58 -17.93 11.52
CA SER A 105 11.33 -16.83 12.15
C SER A 105 12.34 -16.19 11.18
N GLN A 106 12.98 -16.97 10.32
CA GLN A 106 14.03 -16.49 9.44
C GLN A 106 13.53 -15.62 8.26
N THR A 107 12.39 -15.95 7.64
CA THR A 107 11.82 -15.13 6.55
C THR A 107 11.28 -13.82 7.10
N THR A 108 10.66 -13.86 8.29
CA THR A 108 10.17 -12.66 8.99
C THR A 108 11.31 -11.74 9.40
N LEU A 109 12.44 -12.29 9.85
CA LEU A 109 13.64 -11.50 10.14
C LEU A 109 14.20 -10.85 8.88
N VAL A 110 14.36 -11.60 7.78
CA VAL A 110 14.86 -11.02 6.52
C VAL A 110 13.93 -9.93 6.00
N LEU A 111 12.61 -10.15 6.06
CA LEU A 111 11.63 -9.14 5.67
C LEU A 111 11.74 -7.90 6.57
N THR A 112 11.84 -8.08 7.88
CA THR A 112 12.04 -6.98 8.85
C THR A 112 13.34 -6.23 8.61
N GLU A 113 14.45 -6.93 8.38
CA GLU A 113 15.77 -6.33 8.07
C GLU A 113 15.71 -5.52 6.78
N VAL A 114 15.01 -6.01 5.75
CA VAL A 114 14.83 -5.27 4.49
C VAL A 114 13.95 -4.03 4.69
N PHE A 115 12.83 -4.15 5.43
CA PHE A 115 11.96 -3.01 5.73
C PHE A 115 12.66 -1.90 6.52
N HIS A 116 13.53 -2.27 7.46
CA HIS A 116 14.32 -1.32 8.24
C HIS A 116 15.64 -0.94 7.56
N MET A 117 15.79 -1.25 6.27
CA MET A 117 16.94 -0.91 5.44
C MET A 117 18.28 -1.44 5.99
N LEU A 118 18.26 -2.45 6.85
CA LEU A 118 19.45 -3.17 7.35
C LEU A 118 20.01 -4.12 6.29
N LYS A 119 19.18 -4.55 5.35
CA LYS A 119 19.57 -5.35 4.19
C LYS A 119 18.95 -4.83 2.91
N SER A 120 19.59 -5.16 1.79
CA SER A 120 19.09 -4.82 0.46
C SER A 120 17.78 -5.55 0.17
N VAL A 121 16.85 -4.90 -0.53
CA VAL A 121 15.62 -5.52 -1.06
C VAL A 121 15.92 -6.78 -1.89
N ARG A 122 17.10 -6.84 -2.52
CA ARG A 122 17.57 -8.03 -3.27
C ARG A 122 17.64 -9.29 -2.41
N THR A 123 17.78 -9.15 -1.09
CA THR A 123 17.85 -10.28 -0.16
C THR A 123 16.55 -11.10 -0.17
N LEU A 124 15.41 -10.47 -0.46
CA LEU A 124 14.13 -11.18 -0.64
C LEU A 124 14.16 -12.12 -1.84
N PHE A 125 14.98 -11.86 -2.85
CA PHE A 125 15.08 -12.67 -4.07
C PHE A 125 16.20 -13.72 -4.02
N HIS A 126 16.85 -13.93 -2.87
CA HIS A 126 17.79 -15.03 -2.73
C HIS A 126 17.11 -16.39 -2.85
N LEU A 127 17.85 -17.35 -3.42
CA LEU A 127 17.39 -18.71 -3.71
C LEU A 127 16.70 -19.37 -2.51
N ARG A 128 17.19 -19.14 -1.28
CA ARG A 128 16.59 -19.68 -0.06
C ARG A 128 15.14 -19.22 0.16
N ILE A 129 14.86 -17.94 -0.01
CA ILE A 129 13.52 -17.37 0.19
C ILE A 129 12.59 -17.78 -0.96
N VAL A 130 13.09 -17.76 -2.20
CA VAL A 130 12.35 -18.24 -3.37
C VAL A 130 11.92 -19.69 -3.20
N LEU A 131 12.81 -20.58 -2.76
CA LEU A 131 12.48 -21.98 -2.49
C LEU A 131 11.44 -22.13 -1.37
N GLN A 132 11.46 -21.28 -0.35
CA GLN A 132 10.43 -21.29 0.71
C GLN A 132 9.05 -20.91 0.16
N VAL A 133 8.98 -19.87 -0.69
CA VAL A 133 7.74 -19.46 -1.37
C VAL A 133 7.20 -20.62 -2.23
N LEU A 134 8.05 -21.24 -3.05
CA LEU A 134 7.65 -22.36 -3.90
C LEU A 134 7.16 -23.57 -3.09
N LYS A 135 7.86 -23.93 -2.00
CA LYS A 135 7.44 -25.02 -1.09
C LYS A 135 6.07 -24.75 -0.47
N GLN A 136 5.82 -23.53 -0.01
CA GLN A 136 4.52 -23.17 0.56
C GLN A 136 3.41 -23.23 -0.49
N MET A 137 3.67 -22.73 -1.70
CA MET A 137 2.71 -22.76 -2.80
C MET A 137 2.32 -24.19 -3.16
N LEU A 138 3.30 -25.11 -3.26
CA LEU A 138 3.05 -26.53 -3.52
C LEU A 138 2.22 -27.16 -2.39
N ALA A 139 2.59 -26.88 -1.13
CA ALA A 139 1.88 -27.39 0.03
C ALA A 139 0.45 -26.86 0.16
N GLN A 140 0.15 -25.67 -0.36
CA GLN A 140 -1.20 -25.12 -0.43
C GLN A 140 -2.01 -25.78 -1.54
N ARG A 141 -1.42 -25.94 -2.74
CA ARG A 141 -2.08 -26.63 -3.86
C ARG A 141 -2.49 -28.05 -3.51
N LEU A 142 -1.64 -28.78 -2.78
CA LEU A 142 -1.92 -30.13 -2.30
C LEU A 142 -3.01 -30.20 -1.22
N ARG A 143 -3.32 -29.09 -0.52
CA ARG A 143 -4.41 -29.02 0.48
C ARG A 143 -5.74 -28.56 -0.13
N SER A 144 -5.71 -27.96 -1.31
CA SER A 144 -6.88 -27.48 -2.04
C SER A 144 -7.34 -28.42 -3.16
N ALA A 145 -6.66 -29.55 -3.33
CA ALA A 145 -7.03 -30.66 -4.22
C ALA A 145 -7.57 -31.82 -3.38
#